data_AF-D8TTT2-F1
#
_entry.id   AF-D8TTT2-F1
#
_cell.length_a   1.000
_cell.length_b   1.000
_cell.length_c   1.000
_cell.angle_alpha   90.00
_cell.angle_beta   90.00
_cell.angle_gamma   90.00
#
_symmetry.space_group_name_H-M   'P 1'
#
loop_
_entity.id
_entity.type
_entity.pdbx_description
1 polymer ?
#
loop_
_entity_poly.entity_id
_entity_poly.type
_entity_poly.pdbx_seq_one_letter_code
_entity_poly.pdbx_strand_id
1 'polypeptide(L)'
;MAEASDSVAPLAAAAAKPRSKGQRTAVPAYPERVQAVLHYLEANPMRLQSIPMPATAAAAAEHYARVVAGLLYVACGGLDQAHNLVTPLCWGSPTPYGGPPVPGSPAAQDAAYVHALVHRAEGLHDGEFGTGFSNANYSMRRHAAGDEHLEKLAASHGDTFSPAKWVAVCSQAAAAGAGRQLGQSGVSWRHHNPQQPQKQPATAAWCEDVMAEEWRALLEHCYSQLRAAAAAAPSQQGGVDGKKGFSTAC
;
A
#
# COMPACT_ATOMS: atom_id res chain seq x y z
N MET A 1 13.28 20.42 -40.99
CA MET A 1 13.76 20.92 -39.69
C MET A 1 12.98 22.17 -39.37
N ALA A 2 11.95 22.03 -38.56
CA ALA A 2 11.19 23.14 -37.99
C ALA A 2 10.84 22.71 -36.57
N GLU A 3 11.49 23.33 -35.58
CA GLU A 3 11.22 23.12 -34.16
C GLU A 3 9.95 23.89 -33.79
N ALA A 4 8.91 23.17 -33.38
CA ALA A 4 7.73 23.75 -32.75
C ALA A 4 8.02 23.89 -31.25
N SER A 5 8.23 25.13 -30.81
CA SER A 5 8.32 25.52 -29.41
C SER A 5 6.91 25.61 -28.83
N ASP A 6 6.52 24.63 -28.01
CA ASP A 6 5.29 24.72 -27.23
C ASP A 6 5.55 25.54 -25.96
N SER A 7 5.09 26.78 -25.99
CA SER A 7 5.08 27.67 -24.84
C SER A 7 3.94 27.26 -23.90
N VAL A 8 4.29 26.76 -22.71
CA VAL A 8 3.32 26.45 -21.66
C VAL A 8 2.83 27.75 -21.03
N ALA A 9 1.55 28.06 -21.24
CA ALA A 9 0.89 29.18 -20.55
C ALA A 9 0.76 28.90 -19.05
N PRO A 10 1.08 29.86 -18.16
CA PRO A 10 0.93 29.66 -16.72
C PRO A 10 -0.55 29.58 -16.33
N LEU A 11 -0.91 28.54 -15.56
CA LEU A 11 -2.21 28.46 -14.89
C LEU A 11 -2.38 29.67 -13.96
N ALA A 12 -3.32 30.54 -14.29
CA ALA A 12 -3.74 31.62 -13.42
C ALA A 12 -4.33 31.03 -12.13
N ALA A 13 -3.64 31.28 -11.01
CA ALA A 13 -4.12 30.95 -9.69
C ALA A 13 -5.45 31.69 -9.43
N ALA A 14 -6.54 30.94 -9.28
CA ALA A 14 -7.81 31.49 -8.86
C ALA A 14 -7.64 32.11 -7.46
N ALA A 15 -7.76 33.44 -7.38
CA ALA A 15 -7.67 34.17 -6.14
C ALA A 15 -8.75 33.69 -5.16
N ALA A 16 -8.33 32.99 -4.11
CA ALA A 16 -9.20 32.60 -3.01
C ALA A 16 -9.80 33.85 -2.37
N LYS A 17 -11.13 33.91 -2.27
CA LYS A 17 -11.84 34.99 -1.59
C LYS A 17 -11.33 35.12 -0.14
N PRO A 18 -11.04 36.33 0.37
CA PRO A 18 -10.61 36.52 1.75
C PRO A 18 -11.70 36.00 2.69
N ARG A 19 -11.35 34.99 3.49
CA ARG A 19 -12.20 34.48 4.58
C ARG A 19 -12.52 35.63 5.54
N SER A 20 -13.79 35.84 5.82
CA SER A 20 -14.27 36.84 6.77
C SER A 20 -13.63 36.62 8.14
N LYS A 21 -12.95 37.65 8.66
CA LYS A 21 -12.44 37.73 10.04
C LYS A 21 -13.64 37.73 10.99
N GLY A 22 -14.12 36.57 11.39
CA GLY A 22 -15.29 36.45 12.27
C GLY A 22 -15.22 35.19 13.11
N GLN A 23 -15.15 35.40 14.43
CA GLN A 23 -15.13 34.40 15.51
C GLN A 23 -13.82 33.61 15.64
N ARG A 24 -12.85 34.21 16.34
CA ARG A 24 -11.90 33.46 17.17
C ARG A 24 -12.73 32.70 18.20
N THR A 25 -12.84 31.39 18.03
CA THR A 25 -13.32 30.51 19.11
C THR A 25 -12.43 30.76 20.32
N ALA A 26 -13.07 31.05 21.47
CA ALA A 26 -12.35 31.26 22.72
C ALA A 26 -11.49 30.01 22.99
N VAL A 27 -10.18 30.22 23.16
CA VAL A 27 -9.27 29.13 23.53
C VAL A 27 -9.78 28.56 24.86
N PRO A 28 -10.05 27.25 24.95
CA PRO A 28 -10.53 26.67 26.19
C PRO A 28 -9.53 26.99 27.32
N ALA A 29 -10.03 27.59 28.40
CA ALA A 29 -9.21 27.90 29.56
C ALA A 29 -8.84 26.59 30.26
N TYR A 30 -7.63 26.10 30.02
CA TYR A 30 -7.10 24.95 30.74
C TYR A 30 -6.85 25.32 32.21
N PRO A 31 -7.07 24.40 33.17
CA PRO A 31 -6.63 24.59 34.56
C PRO A 31 -5.13 24.92 34.64
N GLU A 32 -4.70 25.70 35.64
CA GLU A 32 -3.31 26.17 35.77
C GLU A 32 -2.27 25.05 35.66
N ARG A 33 -2.53 23.88 36.26
CA ARG A 33 -1.63 22.72 36.18
C ARG A 33 -1.40 22.23 34.74
N VAL A 34 -2.42 22.31 33.88
CA VAL A 34 -2.34 21.89 32.48
C VAL A 34 -1.61 22.95 31.66
N GLN A 35 -1.86 24.23 31.93
CA GLN A 35 -1.10 25.33 31.30
C GLN A 35 0.39 25.25 31.63
N ALA A 36 0.75 24.95 32.89
CA ALA A 36 2.13 24.79 33.30
C ALA A 36 2.83 23.63 32.56
N VAL A 37 2.14 22.50 32.36
CA VAL A 37 2.66 21.36 31.57
C VAL A 37 2.82 21.74 30.09
N LEU A 38 1.83 22.39 29.49
CA LEU A 38 1.91 22.83 28.08
C LEU A 38 3.06 23.83 27.87
N HIS A 39 3.19 24.82 28.76
CA HIS A 39 4.27 25.79 28.72
C HIS A 39 5.66 25.13 28.91
N TYR A 40 5.74 24.12 29.78
CA TYR A 40 6.96 23.32 29.93
C TYR A 40 7.30 22.53 28.65
N LEU A 41 6.31 21.92 27.98
CA LEU A 41 6.52 21.19 26.72
C LEU A 41 6.87 22.12 25.55
N GLU A 42 6.31 23.33 25.50
CA GLU A 42 6.67 24.35 24.50
C GLU A 42 8.08 24.90 24.72
N ALA A 43 8.44 25.21 25.97
CA ALA A 43 9.77 25.72 26.34
C ALA A 43 10.86 24.63 26.29
N ASN A 44 10.48 23.37 26.45
CA ASN A 44 11.35 22.21 26.40
C ASN A 44 10.78 21.23 25.37
N PRO A 45 10.99 21.47 24.06
CA PRO A 45 10.53 20.55 23.02
C PRO A 45 11.25 19.23 23.21
N MET A 46 10.68 18.36 24.03
CA MET A 46 11.16 17.00 24.17
C MET A 46 10.98 16.37 22.80
N ARG A 47 12.08 15.90 22.21
CA ARG A 47 12.00 14.92 21.12
C ARG A 47 11.48 13.62 21.72
N LEU A 48 10.18 13.60 22.06
CA LEU A 48 9.43 12.37 22.28
C LEU A 48 9.31 11.70 20.92
N GLN A 49 10.41 11.14 20.44
CA GLN A 49 10.34 10.06 19.49
C GLN A 49 9.83 8.89 20.32
N SER A 50 8.55 8.56 20.15
CA SER A 50 8.08 7.23 20.55
C SER A 50 8.97 6.26 19.80
N ILE A 51 9.98 5.70 20.46
CA ILE A 51 10.77 4.62 19.88
C ILE A 51 9.74 3.52 19.66
N PRO A 52 9.44 3.13 18.41
CA PRO A 52 8.50 2.07 18.16
C PRO A 52 9.01 0.86 18.93
N MET A 53 8.20 0.30 19.82
CA MET A 53 8.55 -0.98 20.40
C MET A 53 8.79 -1.96 19.24
N PRO A 54 9.96 -2.59 19.14
CA PRO A 54 10.21 -3.55 18.08
C PRO A 54 9.12 -4.62 18.15
N ALA A 55 8.51 -4.91 17.01
CA ALA A 55 7.48 -5.94 16.93
C ALA A 55 8.04 -7.24 17.52
N THR A 56 7.24 -7.93 18.34
CA THR A 56 7.62 -9.26 18.81
C THR A 56 7.71 -10.20 17.61
N ALA A 57 8.50 -11.27 17.72
CA ALA A 57 8.59 -12.28 16.67
C ALA A 57 7.22 -12.86 16.29
N ALA A 58 6.31 -13.00 17.26
CA ALA A 58 4.92 -13.40 17.01
C ALA A 58 4.13 -12.37 16.20
N ALA A 59 4.24 -11.07 16.52
CA ALA A 59 3.62 -10.00 15.73
C ALA A 59 4.20 -9.93 14.31
N ALA A 60 5.51 -10.10 14.17
CA ALA A 60 6.17 -10.17 12.87
C ALA A 60 5.60 -11.31 12.01
N ALA A 61 5.45 -12.52 12.58
CA ALA A 61 4.84 -13.66 11.90
C ALA A 61 3.39 -13.36 11.46
N GLU A 62 2.59 -12.75 12.32
CA GLU A 62 1.23 -12.34 11.95
C GLU A 62 1.22 -11.35 10.77
N HIS A 63 2.12 -10.37 10.77
CA HIS A 63 2.18 -9.37 9.71
C HIS A 63 2.59 -10.01 8.37
N TYR A 64 3.60 -10.88 8.34
CA TYR A 64 3.97 -11.62 7.13
C TYR A 64 2.85 -12.56 6.65
N ALA A 65 2.10 -13.17 7.57
CA ALA A 65 0.95 -13.99 7.21
C ALA A 65 -0.15 -13.16 6.49
N ARG A 66 -0.40 -11.91 6.94
CA ARG A 66 -1.32 -10.99 6.26
C ARG A 66 -0.81 -10.60 4.86
N VAL A 67 0.49 -10.38 4.69
CA VAL A 67 1.10 -10.10 3.37
C VAL A 67 0.93 -11.29 2.43
N VAL A 68 1.22 -12.52 2.89
CA VAL A 68 1.01 -13.75 2.12
C VAL A 68 -0.46 -13.93 1.73
N ALA A 69 -1.39 -13.71 2.67
CA ALA A 69 -2.81 -13.76 2.39
C ALA A 69 -3.23 -12.69 1.36
N GLY A 70 -2.71 -11.46 1.49
CA GLY A 70 -2.94 -10.39 0.52
C GLY A 70 -2.47 -10.75 -0.89
N LEU A 71 -1.29 -11.37 -1.01
CA LEU A 71 -0.78 -11.88 -2.28
C LEU A 71 -1.72 -12.93 -2.89
N LEU A 72 -2.19 -13.89 -2.11
CA LEU A 72 -3.14 -14.90 -2.58
C LEU A 72 -4.45 -14.27 -3.05
N TYR A 73 -4.95 -13.27 -2.33
CA TYR A 73 -6.12 -12.52 -2.76
C TYR A 73 -5.90 -11.78 -4.08
N VAL A 74 -4.73 -11.15 -4.30
CA VAL A 74 -4.41 -10.54 -5.61
C VAL A 74 -4.48 -11.59 -6.73
N ALA A 75 -3.85 -12.75 -6.55
CA ALA A 75 -3.85 -13.82 -7.54
C ALA A 75 -5.26 -14.36 -7.86
N CYS A 76 -6.16 -14.34 -6.87
CA CYS A 76 -7.55 -14.77 -7.03
C CYS A 76 -8.52 -13.63 -7.42
N GLY A 77 -8.02 -12.42 -7.68
CA GLY A 77 -8.85 -11.25 -8.01
C GLY A 77 -9.61 -10.61 -6.83
N GLY A 78 -9.33 -11.01 -5.59
CA GLY A 78 -9.88 -10.44 -4.36
C GLY A 78 -9.18 -9.14 -3.94
N LEU A 79 -9.16 -8.13 -4.82
CA LEU A 79 -8.36 -6.92 -4.63
C LEU A 79 -8.74 -6.14 -3.38
N ASP A 80 -10.03 -6.03 -3.04
CA ASP A 80 -10.49 -5.35 -1.83
C ASP A 80 -9.97 -6.03 -0.55
N GLN A 81 -10.00 -7.36 -0.51
CA GLN A 81 -9.50 -8.13 0.63
C GLN A 81 -7.99 -7.99 0.76
N ALA A 82 -7.27 -8.06 -0.37
CA ALA A 82 -5.83 -7.81 -0.40
C ALA A 82 -5.51 -6.41 0.14
N HIS A 83 -6.20 -5.39 -0.36
CA HIS A 83 -6.04 -4.00 0.04
C HIS A 83 -6.22 -3.83 1.56
N ASN A 84 -7.29 -4.40 2.12
CA ASN A 84 -7.61 -4.29 3.55
C ASN A 84 -6.58 -4.97 4.45
N LEU A 85 -5.97 -6.06 3.99
CA LEU A 85 -4.95 -6.80 4.75
C LEU A 85 -3.62 -6.06 4.81
N VAL A 86 -3.19 -5.46 3.70
CA VAL A 86 -1.84 -4.89 3.58
C VAL A 86 -1.78 -3.41 3.92
N THR A 87 -2.85 -2.65 3.66
CA THR A 87 -2.88 -1.19 3.92
C THR A 87 -2.46 -0.82 5.34
N PRO A 88 -2.94 -1.50 6.41
CA PRO A 88 -2.54 -1.14 7.78
C PRO A 88 -1.05 -1.31 8.04
N LEU A 89 -0.37 -2.20 7.31
CA LEU A 89 1.04 -2.53 7.52
C LEU A 89 1.98 -1.52 6.85
N CYS A 90 1.55 -0.88 5.75
CA CYS A 90 2.38 0.02 4.94
C CYS A 90 1.91 1.47 4.90
N TRP A 91 0.65 1.76 5.26
CA TRP A 91 0.08 3.10 5.22
C TRP A 91 0.13 3.76 6.59
N GLY A 92 0.54 5.03 6.62
CA GLY A 92 0.76 5.78 7.87
C GLY A 92 -0.50 6.40 8.48
N SER A 93 -1.69 6.10 7.97
CA SER A 93 -2.94 6.73 8.40
C SER A 93 -4.07 5.71 8.48
N PRO A 94 -5.06 5.91 9.36
CA PRO A 94 -6.22 5.03 9.42
C PRO A 94 -7.02 5.12 8.11
N THR A 95 -7.58 3.98 7.70
CA THR A 95 -8.49 3.90 6.55
C THR A 95 -9.84 3.29 6.96
N PRO A 96 -10.96 3.62 6.29
CA PRO A 96 -12.27 3.05 6.62
C PRO A 96 -12.34 1.52 6.48
N TYR A 97 -11.47 0.93 5.66
CA TYR A 97 -11.52 -0.48 5.27
C TYR A 97 -10.36 -1.32 5.85
N GLY A 98 -9.15 -0.75 5.98
CA GLY A 98 -8.01 -1.42 6.63
C GLY A 98 -7.96 -1.20 8.13
N GLY A 99 -8.62 -0.15 8.64
CA GLY A 99 -8.58 0.20 10.06
C GLY A 99 -7.33 1.00 10.45
N PRO A 100 -6.89 0.94 11.71
CA PRO A 100 -5.76 1.73 12.21
C PRO A 100 -4.41 1.24 11.65
N PRO A 101 -3.43 2.13 11.46
CA PRO A 101 -2.10 1.75 10.97
C PRO A 101 -1.34 0.95 12.03
N VAL A 102 -0.41 0.11 11.55
CA VAL A 102 0.49 -0.72 12.36
C VAL A 102 1.92 -0.18 12.21
N PRO A 103 2.30 0.85 12.99
CA PRO A 103 3.58 1.51 12.85
C PRO A 103 4.75 0.57 13.18
N GLY A 104 5.81 0.62 12.38
CA GLY A 104 7.00 -0.21 12.60
C GLY A 104 6.80 -1.70 12.28
N SER A 105 5.78 -2.04 11.47
CA SER A 105 5.62 -3.41 10.98
C SER A 105 6.89 -3.88 10.28
N PRO A 106 7.46 -5.05 10.64
CA PRO A 106 8.61 -5.60 9.94
C PRO A 106 8.29 -6.01 8.51
N ALA A 107 7.00 -6.22 8.19
CA ALA A 107 6.53 -6.55 6.85
C ALA A 107 6.03 -5.31 6.07
N ALA A 108 6.36 -4.09 6.52
CA ALA A 108 5.83 -2.86 5.91
C ALA A 108 6.24 -2.69 4.45
N GLN A 109 7.48 -3.05 4.10
CA GLN A 109 8.01 -2.96 2.75
C GLN A 109 7.35 -3.99 1.82
N ASP A 110 7.24 -5.25 2.26
CA ASP A 110 6.53 -6.29 1.51
C ASP A 110 5.05 -5.94 1.33
N ALA A 111 4.38 -5.50 2.41
CA ALA A 111 2.99 -5.06 2.35
C ALA A 111 2.78 -3.92 1.36
N ALA A 112 3.71 -2.96 1.30
CA ALA A 112 3.65 -1.88 0.33
C ALA A 112 3.81 -2.36 -1.11
N TYR A 113 4.67 -3.36 -1.33
CA TYR A 113 4.81 -3.99 -2.64
C TYR A 113 3.51 -4.69 -3.05
N VAL A 114 2.91 -5.47 -2.15
CA VAL A 114 1.59 -6.10 -2.39
C VAL A 114 0.52 -5.05 -2.65
N HIS A 115 0.53 -3.94 -1.92
CA HIS A 115 -0.37 -2.81 -2.14
C HIS A 115 -0.20 -2.21 -3.54
N ALA A 116 1.05 -2.12 -4.03
CA ALA A 116 1.31 -1.72 -5.41
C ALA A 116 0.78 -2.74 -6.44
N LEU A 117 0.84 -4.05 -6.15
CA LEU A 117 0.25 -5.09 -7.00
C LEU A 117 -1.27 -5.00 -7.06
N VAL A 118 -1.94 -4.67 -5.94
CA VAL A 118 -3.39 -4.41 -5.92
C VAL A 118 -3.73 -3.28 -6.90
N HIS A 119 -3.05 -2.14 -6.79
CA HIS A 119 -3.27 -1.01 -7.70
C HIS A 119 -2.87 -1.32 -9.14
N ARG A 120 -1.86 -2.17 -9.36
CA ARG A 120 -1.53 -2.63 -10.70
C ARG A 120 -2.66 -3.45 -11.33
N ALA A 121 -3.30 -4.32 -10.55
CA ALA A 121 -4.44 -5.10 -11.00
C ALA A 121 -5.69 -4.23 -11.27
N GLU A 122 -5.82 -3.06 -10.63
CA GLU A 122 -6.82 -2.04 -10.97
C GLU A 122 -6.53 -1.37 -12.34
N GLY A 123 -5.27 -1.31 -12.77
CA GLY A 123 -4.88 -0.85 -14.10
C GLY A 123 -5.22 0.61 -14.40
N LEU A 124 -5.98 0.87 -15.48
CA LEU A 124 -6.40 2.22 -15.90
C LEU A 124 -7.66 2.73 -15.20
N HIS A 125 -8.24 1.95 -14.27
CA HIS A 125 -9.42 2.41 -13.56
C HIS A 125 -9.05 3.58 -12.65
N ASP A 126 -9.82 4.67 -12.74
CA ASP A 126 -9.66 5.84 -11.88
C ASP A 126 -10.19 5.52 -10.47
N GLY A 127 -9.30 5.62 -9.48
CA GLY A 127 -9.58 5.50 -8.05
C GLY A 127 -9.40 6.83 -7.30
N GLU A 128 -9.31 6.78 -5.95
CA GLU A 128 -9.25 7.96 -5.07
C GLU A 128 -8.10 8.94 -5.39
N PHE A 129 -7.05 8.50 -6.10
CA PHE A 129 -5.85 9.30 -6.36
C PHE A 129 -5.32 9.20 -7.81
N GLY A 130 -6.22 8.88 -8.75
CA GLY A 130 -5.90 8.65 -10.16
C GLY A 130 -5.94 7.17 -10.52
N THR A 131 -5.26 6.79 -11.60
CA THR A 131 -5.30 5.39 -12.08
C THR A 131 -4.59 4.44 -11.14
N GLY A 132 -4.99 3.17 -11.14
CA GLY A 132 -4.27 2.09 -10.47
C GLY A 132 -2.77 2.09 -10.80
N PHE A 133 -2.39 2.31 -12.05
CA PHE A 133 -0.96 2.42 -12.42
C PHE A 133 -0.26 3.63 -11.76
N SER A 134 -0.91 4.77 -11.65
CA SER A 134 -0.36 5.94 -10.97
C SER A 134 -0.10 5.64 -9.48
N ASN A 135 -1.06 4.98 -8.83
CA ASN A 135 -0.96 4.59 -7.42
C ASN A 135 0.10 3.51 -7.18
N ALA A 136 0.18 2.51 -8.05
CA ALA A 136 1.19 1.46 -7.99
C ALA A 136 2.62 2.04 -8.06
N ASN A 137 2.84 2.99 -8.97
CA ASN A 137 4.14 3.67 -9.12
C ASN A 137 4.50 4.51 -7.89
N TYR A 138 3.52 5.22 -7.32
CA TYR A 138 3.71 5.98 -6.09
C TYR A 138 4.15 5.06 -4.94
N SER A 139 3.43 3.96 -4.71
CA SER A 139 3.72 2.99 -3.65
C SER A 139 5.09 2.34 -3.85
N MET A 140 5.43 1.90 -5.07
CA MET A 140 6.75 1.32 -5.36
C MET A 140 7.90 2.29 -5.05
N ARG A 141 7.82 3.53 -5.53
CA ARG A 141 8.89 4.53 -5.30
C ARG A 141 9.05 4.89 -3.83
N ARG A 142 7.94 4.92 -3.08
CA ARG A 142 7.94 5.24 -1.66
C ARG A 142 8.54 4.14 -0.81
N HIS A 143 8.37 2.87 -1.20
CA HIS A 143 8.61 1.74 -0.30
C HIS A 143 9.71 0.77 -0.74
N ALA A 144 10.07 0.72 -2.03
CA ALA A 144 11.19 -0.09 -2.50
C ALA A 144 12.57 0.55 -2.23
N ALA A 145 12.62 1.86 -1.97
CA ALA A 145 13.90 2.55 -1.75
C ALA A 145 14.58 2.07 -0.46
N GLY A 146 15.80 1.54 -0.59
CA GLY A 146 16.66 1.13 0.52
C GLY A 146 16.50 -0.33 0.97
N ASP A 147 15.67 -1.14 0.32
CA ASP A 147 15.59 -2.59 0.55
C ASP A 147 16.29 -3.33 -0.59
N GLU A 148 17.42 -3.99 -0.32
CA GLU A 148 18.22 -4.65 -1.35
C GLU A 148 17.46 -5.77 -2.09
N HIS A 149 16.54 -6.46 -1.43
CA HIS A 149 15.75 -7.52 -2.04
C HIS A 149 14.69 -6.94 -2.98
N LEU A 150 13.94 -5.94 -2.51
CA LEU A 150 12.96 -5.24 -3.33
C LEU A 150 13.62 -4.39 -4.41
N GLU A 151 14.82 -3.88 -4.20
CA GLU A 151 15.63 -3.20 -5.22
C GLU A 151 16.15 -4.19 -6.26
N LYS A 152 16.47 -5.44 -5.91
CA LYS A 152 16.81 -6.49 -6.88
C LYS A 152 15.60 -6.93 -7.69
N LEU A 153 14.47 -7.15 -7.04
CA LEU A 153 13.18 -7.44 -7.69
C LEU A 153 12.74 -6.27 -8.58
N ALA A 154 12.85 -5.04 -8.05
CA ALA A 154 12.61 -3.85 -8.83
C ALA A 154 13.63 -3.77 -9.97
N ALA A 155 14.94 -3.95 -9.78
CA ALA A 155 15.92 -3.86 -10.86
C ALA A 155 15.74 -4.92 -11.94
N SER A 156 15.32 -6.14 -11.59
CA SER A 156 15.00 -7.19 -12.57
C SER A 156 13.76 -6.88 -13.40
N HIS A 157 12.87 -6.00 -12.91
CA HIS A 157 11.59 -5.68 -13.55
C HIS A 157 11.30 -4.16 -13.66
N GLY A 158 12.29 -3.28 -13.49
CA GLY A 158 12.08 -1.95 -12.88
C GLY A 158 11.55 -0.87 -13.78
N ASP A 159 11.92 -0.93 -15.05
CA ASP A 159 11.35 -0.06 -16.06
C ASP A 159 10.13 -0.68 -16.74
N THR A 160 9.89 -1.97 -16.52
CA THR A 160 8.89 -2.79 -17.21
C THR A 160 7.47 -2.25 -17.02
N PHE A 161 7.25 -1.40 -16.00
CA PHE A 161 5.94 -0.83 -15.66
C PHE A 161 5.91 0.70 -15.47
N SER A 162 6.90 1.44 -15.97
CA SER A 162 6.72 2.89 -16.06
C SER A 162 5.50 3.19 -16.95
N PRO A 163 4.68 4.23 -16.66
CA PRO A 163 3.55 4.57 -17.52
C PRO A 163 3.96 4.72 -18.99
N ALA A 164 5.18 5.21 -19.26
CA ALA A 164 5.74 5.33 -20.60
C ALA A 164 6.05 3.98 -21.25
N LYS A 165 6.64 3.01 -20.54
CA LYS A 165 6.92 1.67 -21.09
C LYS A 165 5.66 0.82 -21.17
N TRP A 166 4.73 0.99 -20.24
CA TRP A 166 3.40 0.38 -20.31
C TRP A 166 2.59 0.93 -21.47
N VAL A 167 2.56 2.26 -21.66
CA VAL A 167 1.98 2.89 -22.85
C VAL A 167 2.72 2.39 -24.10
N ALA A 168 4.05 2.24 -24.07
CA ALA A 168 4.79 1.69 -25.21
C ALA A 168 4.45 0.22 -25.49
N VAL A 169 4.35 -0.65 -24.48
CA VAL A 169 4.00 -2.08 -24.61
C VAL A 169 2.54 -2.22 -25.05
N CYS A 170 1.62 -1.46 -24.45
CA CYS A 170 0.23 -1.41 -24.88
C CYS A 170 0.07 -0.80 -26.28
N SER A 171 0.89 0.20 -26.65
CA SER A 171 0.88 0.80 -27.99
C SER A 171 1.53 -0.11 -29.02
N GLN A 172 2.54 -0.90 -28.65
CA GLN A 172 3.18 -1.91 -29.52
C GLN A 172 2.25 -3.11 -29.72
N ALA A 173 1.64 -3.63 -28.66
CA ALA A 173 0.61 -4.65 -28.75
C ALA A 173 -0.61 -4.13 -29.53
N ALA A 174 -1.00 -2.87 -29.29
CA ALA A 174 -2.08 -2.23 -30.04
C ALA A 174 -1.71 -2.01 -31.48
N ALA A 175 -0.48 -1.58 -31.83
CA ALA A 175 -0.04 -1.48 -33.22
C ALA A 175 0.04 -2.85 -33.90
N ALA A 176 0.44 -3.90 -33.18
CA ALA A 176 0.41 -5.28 -33.65
C ALA A 176 -1.03 -5.82 -33.82
N GLY A 177 -2.02 -5.15 -33.23
CA GLY A 177 -3.45 -5.45 -33.34
C GLY A 177 -4.32 -4.30 -33.89
N ALA A 178 -3.75 -3.23 -34.45
CA ALA A 178 -4.47 -1.97 -34.64
C ALA A 178 -5.33 -2.00 -35.90
N GLY A 179 -6.55 -2.46 -35.67
CA GLY A 179 -7.72 -1.82 -36.24
C GLY A 179 -8.85 -1.80 -35.22
N ARG A 180 -8.85 -0.85 -34.26
CA ARG A 180 -10.03 -0.08 -33.79
C ARG A 180 -9.81 0.70 -32.47
N GLN A 181 -10.49 1.84 -32.41
CA GLN A 181 -10.42 2.96 -31.47
C GLN A 181 -10.80 2.65 -30.00
N LEU A 182 -10.16 3.39 -29.08
CA LEU A 182 -10.46 3.44 -27.64
C LEU A 182 -11.22 4.72 -27.28
N GLY A 183 -12.45 4.56 -26.77
CA GLY A 183 -13.25 5.60 -26.12
C GLY A 183 -13.39 5.34 -24.61
N GLN A 184 -13.40 6.42 -23.82
CA GLN A 184 -13.39 6.45 -22.35
C GLN A 184 -14.74 6.03 -21.72
N SER A 185 -14.74 5.43 -20.52
CA SER A 185 -15.66 5.78 -19.40
C SER A 185 -15.52 4.88 -18.14
N GLY A 186 -15.45 5.52 -16.97
CA GLY A 186 -16.48 5.48 -15.90
C GLY A 186 -16.80 4.19 -15.12
N VAL A 187 -16.25 4.13 -13.89
CA VAL A 187 -16.52 3.31 -12.68
C VAL A 187 -17.85 2.51 -12.55
N SER A 188 -17.75 1.20 -12.26
CA SER A 188 -18.57 0.43 -11.27
C SER A 188 -18.25 -1.08 -11.31
N TRP A 189 -17.92 -1.66 -10.14
CA TRP A 189 -17.28 -2.99 -9.98
C TRP A 189 -18.16 -4.24 -10.20
N ARG A 190 -19.41 -4.14 -10.66
CA ARG A 190 -20.26 -5.35 -10.87
C ARG A 190 -21.25 -5.31 -12.04
N HIS A 191 -21.08 -4.40 -12.98
CA HIS A 191 -21.75 -4.56 -14.27
C HIS A 191 -20.67 -4.82 -15.31
N HIS A 192 -20.72 -6.01 -15.94
CA HIS A 192 -20.16 -6.19 -17.27
C HIS A 192 -20.56 -4.98 -18.08
N ASN A 193 -19.63 -4.06 -18.33
CA ASN A 193 -19.78 -3.10 -19.39
C ASN A 193 -19.39 -3.86 -20.67
N PRO A 194 -20.34 -4.29 -21.52
CA PRO A 194 -20.04 -5.05 -22.73
C PRO A 194 -19.26 -4.22 -23.76
N GLN A 195 -19.01 -2.92 -23.48
CA GLN A 195 -18.20 -2.03 -24.29
C GLN A 195 -16.76 -1.86 -23.77
N GLN A 196 -16.30 -2.68 -22.82
CA GLN A 196 -14.87 -2.67 -22.53
C GLN A 196 -14.09 -3.01 -23.81
N PRO A 197 -13.10 -2.18 -24.20
CA PRO A 197 -12.24 -2.51 -25.32
C PRO A 197 -11.64 -3.89 -25.09
N GLN A 198 -11.81 -4.78 -26.07
CA GLN A 198 -11.33 -6.15 -26.01
C GLN A 198 -9.90 -6.15 -25.47
N LYS A 199 -9.69 -6.76 -24.29
CA LYS A 199 -8.35 -6.96 -23.74
C LYS A 199 -7.52 -7.63 -24.82
N GLN A 200 -6.44 -6.98 -25.25
CA GLN A 200 -5.55 -7.58 -26.24
C GLN A 200 -4.91 -8.82 -25.61
N PRO A 201 -5.09 -10.02 -26.20
CA PRO A 201 -4.65 -11.26 -25.58
C PRO A 201 -3.15 -11.27 -25.25
N ALA A 202 -2.34 -10.67 -26.11
CA ALA A 202 -0.89 -10.58 -25.94
C ALA A 202 -0.49 -9.70 -24.74
N THR A 203 -1.15 -8.56 -24.56
CA THR A 203 -0.90 -7.68 -23.41
C THR A 203 -1.33 -8.37 -22.11
N ALA A 204 -2.51 -8.99 -22.09
CA ALA A 204 -3.00 -9.70 -20.92
C ALA A 204 -2.07 -10.85 -20.52
N ALA A 205 -1.66 -11.69 -21.48
CA ALA A 205 -0.74 -12.81 -21.23
C ALA A 205 0.62 -12.34 -20.68
N TRP A 206 1.20 -11.29 -21.26
CA TRP A 206 2.45 -10.74 -20.76
C TRP A 206 2.32 -10.18 -19.33
N CYS A 207 1.20 -9.55 -19.00
CA CYS A 207 0.96 -9.06 -17.64
C CYS A 207 0.81 -10.22 -16.65
N GLU A 208 0.11 -11.26 -17.06
CA GLU A 208 -0.06 -12.48 -16.27
C GLU A 208 1.29 -13.15 -16.00
N ASP A 209 2.15 -13.27 -17.02
CA ASP A 209 3.48 -13.88 -16.88
C ASP A 209 4.38 -13.08 -15.92
N VAL A 210 4.47 -11.75 -16.11
CA VAL A 210 5.32 -10.92 -15.25
C VAL A 210 4.77 -10.86 -13.82
N MET A 211 3.45 -10.72 -13.66
CA MET A 211 2.84 -10.77 -12.33
C MET A 211 3.04 -12.14 -11.69
N ALA A 212 3.00 -13.24 -12.44
CA ALA A 212 3.23 -14.58 -11.90
C ALA A 212 4.67 -14.77 -11.39
N GLU A 213 5.66 -14.22 -12.08
CA GLU A 213 7.06 -14.26 -11.64
C GLU A 213 7.28 -13.41 -10.38
N GLU A 214 6.83 -12.15 -10.38
CA GLU A 214 6.91 -11.27 -9.21
C GLU A 214 6.17 -11.88 -8.02
N TRP A 215 4.99 -12.43 -8.26
CA TRP A 215 4.18 -13.08 -7.25
C TRP A 215 4.89 -14.29 -6.65
N ARG A 216 5.48 -15.16 -7.48
CA ARG A 216 6.24 -16.32 -7.02
C ARG A 216 7.44 -15.90 -6.16
N ALA A 217 8.22 -14.94 -6.63
CA ALA A 217 9.42 -14.46 -5.93
C ALA A 217 9.06 -13.82 -4.58
N LEU A 218 8.05 -12.95 -4.56
CA LEU A 218 7.61 -12.30 -3.33
C LEU A 218 6.95 -13.28 -2.35
N LEU A 219 6.19 -14.26 -2.85
CA LEU A 219 5.60 -15.32 -2.02
C LEU A 219 6.69 -16.17 -1.36
N GLU A 220 7.72 -16.58 -2.10
CA GLU A 220 8.86 -17.33 -1.57
C GLU A 220 9.59 -16.53 -0.48
N HIS A 221 9.87 -15.24 -0.75
CA HIS A 221 10.48 -14.34 0.22
C HIS A 221 9.62 -14.22 1.50
N CYS A 222 8.33 -13.86 1.36
CA CYS A 222 7.43 -13.68 2.50
C CYS A 222 7.27 -14.97 3.32
N TYR A 223 7.25 -16.15 2.69
CA TYR A 223 7.23 -17.42 3.41
C TYR A 223 8.52 -17.67 4.20
N SER A 224 9.68 -17.31 3.64
CA SER A 224 10.96 -17.44 4.33
C SER A 224 11.00 -16.56 5.59
N GLN A 225 10.53 -15.30 5.47
CA GLN A 225 10.44 -14.35 6.57
C GLN A 225 9.42 -14.81 7.63
N LEU A 226 8.26 -15.30 7.21
CA LEU A 226 7.24 -15.86 8.10
C LEU A 226 7.80 -17.03 8.93
N ARG A 227 8.52 -17.96 8.29
CA ARG A 227 9.14 -19.10 8.99
C ARG A 227 10.18 -18.65 9.99
N ALA A 228 11.04 -17.69 9.61
CA ALA A 228 12.05 -17.14 10.51
C ALA A 228 11.41 -16.46 11.73
N ALA A 229 10.38 -15.63 11.52
CA ALA A 229 9.65 -14.97 12.59
C ALA A 229 8.94 -15.97 13.52
N ALA A 230 8.30 -17.01 12.96
CA ALA A 230 7.64 -18.05 13.74
C ALA A 230 8.62 -18.88 14.57
N ALA A 231 9.81 -19.19 14.04
CA ALA A 231 10.85 -19.91 14.75
C ALA A 231 11.47 -19.09 15.90
N ALA A 232 11.51 -17.77 15.78
CA ALA A 232 12.00 -16.86 16.81
C ALA A 232 10.95 -16.55 17.90
N ALA A 233 9.68 -16.92 17.70
CA ALA A 233 8.65 -16.71 18.70
C ALA A 233 8.87 -17.64 19.90
N PRO A 234 8.86 -17.12 21.14
CA PRO A 234 9.04 -17.97 22.31
C PRO A 234 7.90 -18.99 22.34
N SER A 235 8.27 -20.27 22.42
CA SER A 235 7.33 -21.36 22.61
C SER A 235 6.47 -21.04 23.82
N GLN A 236 5.17 -20.75 23.61
CA GLN A 236 4.18 -20.78 24.69
C GLN A 236 3.93 -22.25 25.08
N GLN A 237 4.98 -22.97 25.46
CA GLN A 237 4.83 -24.21 26.20
C GLN A 237 4.33 -23.80 27.57
N GLY A 238 3.00 -23.77 27.66
CA GLY A 238 2.30 -23.50 28.90
C GLY A 238 2.83 -24.41 29.98
N GLY A 239 3.36 -23.80 31.02
CA GLY A 239 3.34 -24.35 32.37
C GLY A 239 1.89 -24.53 32.78
N VAL A 240 1.22 -25.55 32.25
CA VAL A 240 0.06 -26.15 32.89
C VAL A 240 0.61 -27.08 33.95
N ASP A 241 1.17 -26.50 35.02
CA ASP A 241 1.41 -27.23 36.26
C ASP A 241 0.04 -27.51 36.89
N GLY A 242 -0.66 -28.46 36.28
CA GLY A 242 -1.91 -29.04 36.73
C GLY A 242 -1.66 -29.90 37.97
N LYS A 243 -1.32 -29.27 39.09
CA LYS A 243 -1.49 -29.84 40.44
C LYS A 243 -2.50 -28.99 41.21
N LYS A 244 -3.74 -28.96 40.75
CA LYS A 244 -4.88 -28.72 41.65
C LYS A 244 -5.42 -30.07 42.05
N GLY A 245 -4.96 -30.57 43.19
CA GLY A 245 -5.55 -31.71 43.86
C GLY A 245 -7.03 -31.42 44.13
N PHE A 246 -7.90 -32.15 43.45
CA PHE A 246 -9.29 -32.27 43.86
C PHE A 246 -9.29 -33.15 45.12
N SER A 247 -9.39 -32.50 46.28
CA SER A 247 -9.68 -33.17 47.54
C SER A 247 -11.17 -33.50 47.58
N THR A 248 -11.53 -34.77 47.39
CA THR A 248 -12.85 -35.28 47.72
C THR A 248 -12.94 -35.50 49.22
N ALA A 249 -13.57 -34.55 49.92
CA ALA A 249 -14.04 -34.74 51.29
C ALA A 249 -15.49 -34.28 51.37
N CYS A 250 -16.40 -35.26 51.33
CA CYS A 250 -17.62 -35.44 52.14
C CYS A 250 -18.54 -36.44 51.44
#